data_AF-A0A960LH25-F1
#
_entry.id   AF-A0A960LH25-F1
#
_cell.length_a   1.000
_cell.length_b   1.000
_cell.length_c   1.000
_cell.angle_alpha   90.00
_cell.angle_beta   90.00
_cell.angle_gamma   90.00
#
_symmetry.space_group_name_H-M   'P 1'
#
loop_
_entity.id
_entity.type
_entity.pdbx_description
1 polymer ?
#
loop_
_entity_poly.entity_id
_entity_poly.type
_entity_poly.pdbx_seq_one_letter_code
_entity_poly.pdbx_strand_id
1 'polypeptide(L)'
;LLAMGIFALTSKGNPFPPGRATPLAIGLMLTALICLFAPVSMAGFNPARDLAPRLFSTLVGWKSYPFTANGSGWLTVYVVAPILGAVVGGWFGGKIFPLAEPAEATED
;
A
#
# COMPACT_ATOMS: atom_id res chain seq x y z
N LEU A 1 -4.11 4.57 -6.22
CA LEU A 1 -2.85 4.86 -6.94
C LEU A 1 -1.76 3.84 -6.63
N LEU A 2 -1.34 3.69 -5.37
CA LEU A 2 -0.27 2.76 -4.99
C LEU A 2 -0.48 1.33 -5.53
N ALA A 3 -1.62 0.69 -5.25
CA ALA A 3 -1.90 -0.67 -5.72
C ALA A 3 -1.87 -0.79 -7.26
N MET A 4 -2.51 0.16 -7.96
CA MET A 4 -2.49 0.20 -9.43
C MET A 4 -1.07 0.36 -9.98
N GLY A 5 -0.24 1.21 -9.36
CA GLY A 5 1.15 1.41 -9.74
C GLY A 5 2.02 0.18 -9.48
N ILE A 6 1.76 -0.58 -8.41
CA ILE A 6 2.41 -1.87 -8.18
C ILE A 6 2.07 -2.82 -9.33
N PHE A 7 0.80 -2.95 -9.72
CA PHE A 7 0.38 -3.78 -10.86
C PHE A 7 1.07 -3.36 -12.16
N ALA A 8 1.15 -2.05 -12.44
CA ALA A 8 1.87 -1.54 -13.61
C ALA A 8 3.34 -1.97 -13.60
N LEU A 9 4.03 -1.79 -12.47
CA LEU A 9 5.45 -2.12 -12.30
C LEU A 9 5.73 -3.62 -12.34
N THR A 10 4.77 -4.46 -11.95
CA THR A 10 4.91 -5.93 -11.92
C THR A 10 4.28 -6.63 -13.14
N SER A 11 3.79 -5.87 -14.12
CA SER A 11 3.13 -6.44 -15.30
C SER A 11 4.12 -6.95 -16.36
N LYS A 12 3.70 -7.95 -17.14
CA LYS A 12 4.47 -8.47 -18.30
C LYS A 12 4.67 -7.41 -19.38
N GLY A 13 3.69 -6.51 -19.53
CA GLY A 13 3.71 -5.43 -20.52
C GLY A 13 4.56 -4.21 -20.11
N ASN A 14 5.18 -4.23 -18.93
CA ASN A 14 6.07 -3.17 -18.51
C ASN A 14 7.35 -3.18 -19.38
N PRO A 15 7.71 -2.06 -20.04
CA PRO A 15 8.96 -1.95 -20.81
C PRO A 15 10.22 -2.31 -20.01
N PHE A 16 10.15 -2.18 -18.69
CA PHE A 16 11.17 -2.64 -17.75
C PHE A 16 10.62 -3.86 -17.01
N PRO A 17 10.97 -5.08 -17.42
CA PRO A 17 10.39 -6.28 -16.83
C PRO A 17 10.68 -6.36 -15.33
N PRO A 18 9.81 -7.00 -14.54
CA PRO A 18 10.01 -7.16 -13.12
C PRO A 18 11.36 -7.82 -12.82
N GLY A 19 12.13 -7.24 -11.92
CA GLY A 19 13.49 -7.67 -11.64
C GLY A 19 14.06 -7.01 -10.39
N ARG A 20 15.39 -7.00 -10.27
CA ARG A 20 16.09 -6.51 -9.06
C ARG A 20 15.78 -5.05 -8.71
N ALA A 21 15.42 -4.23 -9.69
CA ALA A 21 15.09 -2.81 -9.49
C ALA A 21 13.61 -2.56 -9.13
N THR A 22 12.72 -3.55 -9.26
CA THR A 22 11.27 -3.36 -9.02
C THR A 22 10.96 -2.90 -7.59
N PRO A 23 11.57 -3.45 -6.52
CA PRO A 23 11.33 -2.96 -5.16
C PRO A 23 11.75 -1.49 -4.99
N LEU A 24 12.85 -1.08 -5.61
CA LEU A 24 13.32 0.31 -5.59
C LEU A 24 12.32 1.23 -6.31
N ALA A 25 11.83 0.82 -7.48
CA ALA A 25 10.82 1.59 -8.22
C ALA A 25 9.51 1.75 -7.43
N ILE A 26 9.03 0.69 -6.78
CA ILE A 26 7.87 0.75 -5.88
C ILE A 26 8.14 1.70 -4.71
N GLY A 27 9.33 1.64 -4.13
CA GLY A 27 9.75 2.52 -3.03
C GLY A 27 9.82 4.00 -3.42
N LEU A 28 10.35 4.31 -4.61
CA LEU A 28 10.39 5.68 -5.14
C LEU A 28 8.98 6.20 -5.45
N MET A 29 8.13 5.37 -6.03
CA MET A 29 6.71 5.71 -6.26
C MET A 29 6.00 5.97 -4.92
N LEU A 30 6.18 5.09 -3.94
CA LEU A 30 5.61 5.27 -2.59
C LEU A 30 6.12 6.56 -1.96
N THR A 31 7.41 6.86 -2.07
CA THR A 31 8.01 8.11 -1.58
C THR A 31 7.34 9.33 -2.21
N ALA A 32 7.16 9.34 -3.54
CA ALA A 32 6.48 10.43 -4.23
C ALA A 32 5.03 10.60 -3.73
N LEU A 33 4.29 9.50 -3.55
CA LEU A 33 2.95 9.55 -2.99
C LEU A 33 2.95 10.07 -1.54
N ILE A 34 3.93 9.70 -0.73
CA ILE A 34 4.07 10.23 0.64
C ILE A 34 4.31 11.74 0.59
N CYS A 35 5.23 12.23 -0.24
CA CYS A 35 5.49 13.67 -0.36
C CYS A 35 4.23 14.47 -0.74
N LEU A 36 3.34 13.89 -1.56
CA LEU A 36 2.11 14.53 -2.00
C LEU A 36 0.98 14.45 -0.96
N PHE A 37 0.79 13.29 -0.33
CA PHE A 37 -0.39 13.01 0.49
C PHE A 37 -0.15 13.07 2.01
N ALA A 38 1.11 13.05 2.47
CA ALA A 38 1.42 13.13 3.90
C ALA A 38 0.90 14.41 4.58
N PRO A 39 0.95 15.61 3.99
CA PRO A 39 0.40 16.80 4.63
C PRO A 39 -1.10 16.73 4.92
N VAL A 40 -1.84 15.88 4.20
CA VAL A 40 -3.30 15.76 4.33
C VAL A 40 -3.70 14.62 5.26
N SER A 41 -3.05 13.45 5.14
CA SER A 41 -3.48 12.21 5.83
C SER A 41 -2.32 11.37 6.38
N MET A 42 -1.12 11.94 6.51
CA MET A 42 0.10 11.22 6.88
C MET A 42 0.44 10.03 5.96
N ALA A 43 -0.17 10.00 4.76
CA ALA A 43 0.05 8.96 3.76
C ALA A 43 -0.16 7.54 4.31
N GLY A 44 -1.26 7.35 5.04
CA GLY A 44 -1.67 6.07 5.66
C GLY A 44 -2.08 4.98 4.68
N PHE A 45 -1.22 4.58 3.75
CA PHE A 45 -1.56 3.61 2.70
C PHE A 45 -1.66 2.14 3.16
N ASN A 46 -1.33 1.85 4.42
CA ASN A 46 -1.27 0.49 4.95
C ASN A 46 -1.91 0.43 6.34
N PRO A 47 -3.02 -0.32 6.52
CA PRO A 47 -3.66 -0.49 7.82
C PRO A 47 -2.74 -1.05 8.90
N ALA A 48 -1.85 -1.99 8.58
CA ALA A 48 -0.93 -2.58 9.56
C ALA A 48 0.11 -1.57 10.07
N ARG A 49 0.55 -0.63 9.21
CA ARG A 49 1.50 0.44 9.54
C ARG A 49 0.92 1.46 10.54
N ASP A 50 -0.40 1.50 10.68
CA ASP A 50 -1.11 2.39 11.60
C ASP A 50 -1.66 1.62 12.82
N LEU A 51 -2.37 0.51 12.61
CA LEU A 51 -3.00 -0.26 13.68
C LEU A 51 -2.00 -0.91 14.64
N ALA A 52 -0.91 -1.51 14.14
CA ALA A 52 0.03 -2.21 15.01
C ALA A 52 0.73 -1.28 16.00
N PRO A 53 1.27 -0.11 15.59
CA PRO A 53 1.78 0.89 16.53
C PRO A 53 0.72 1.41 17.50
N ARG A 54 -0.53 1.65 17.04
CA ARG A 54 -1.60 2.10 17.94
C ARG A 54 -1.90 1.08 19.03
N LEU A 55 -2.08 -0.19 18.66
CA LEU A 55 -2.30 -1.28 19.61
C LEU A 55 -1.13 -1.40 20.58
N PHE A 56 0.11 -1.41 20.07
CA PHE A 56 1.29 -1.44 20.93
C PHE A 56 1.32 -0.27 21.91
N SER A 57 1.08 0.96 21.45
CA SER A 57 1.01 2.15 22.32
C SER A 57 -0.01 1.98 23.45
N THR A 58 -1.19 1.41 23.17
CA THR A 58 -2.19 1.14 24.21
C THR A 58 -1.68 0.18 25.29
N LEU A 59 -0.91 -0.84 24.88
CA LEU A 59 -0.30 -1.82 25.78
C LEU A 59 0.82 -1.22 26.64
N VAL A 60 1.58 -0.25 26.11
CA VAL A 60 2.69 0.40 26.84
C VAL A 60 2.28 1.68 27.57
N GLY A 61 1.01 1.76 28.00
CA GLY A 61 0.56 2.77 28.95
C GLY A 61 -0.11 4.01 28.35
N TRP A 62 -0.30 4.08 27.02
CA TRP A 62 -1.00 5.21 26.38
C TRP A 62 -2.52 5.11 26.47
N LYS A 63 -3.06 4.04 27.09
CA LYS A 63 -4.50 3.82 27.28
C LYS A 63 -5.25 3.91 25.95
N SER A 64 -6.39 4.60 25.89
CA SER A 64 -7.21 4.75 24.69
C SER A 64 -6.75 5.89 23.75
N TYR A 65 -5.72 6.66 24.11
CA TYR A 65 -5.32 7.86 23.36
C TYR A 65 -5.09 7.62 21.86
N PRO A 66 -4.40 6.54 21.43
CA PRO A 66 -4.19 6.25 20.02
C PRO A 66 -5.49 6.04 19.22
N PHE A 67 -6.62 5.76 19.86
CA PHE A 67 -7.91 5.53 19.19
C PHE A 67 -8.91 6.67 19.37
N THR A 68 -8.58 7.70 20.17
CA THR A 68 -9.46 8.85 20.42
C THR A 68 -8.89 10.15 19.85
N ALA A 69 -7.57 10.25 19.66
CA ALA A 69 -6.88 11.47 19.25
C ALA A 69 -7.38 12.09 17.92
N ASN A 70 -7.92 11.29 17.01
CA ASN A 70 -8.45 11.74 15.72
C ASN A 70 -9.91 11.29 15.47
N GLY A 71 -10.68 11.09 16.53
CA GLY A 71 -12.06 10.59 16.44
C GLY A 71 -12.12 9.24 15.71
N SER A 72 -13.03 9.10 14.75
CA SER A 72 -13.14 7.88 13.92
C SER A 72 -12.07 7.77 12.82
N GLY A 73 -11.16 8.74 12.71
CA GLY A 73 -10.19 8.83 11.62
C GLY A 73 -9.24 7.64 11.54
N TRP A 74 -8.81 7.08 12.69
CA TRP A 74 -7.97 5.86 12.71
C TRP A 74 -8.63 4.69 11.97
N LEU A 75 -9.96 4.57 12.05
CA LEU A 75 -10.69 3.49 11.38
C LEU A 75 -11.01 3.86 9.94
N THR A 76 -11.64 5.02 9.71
CA THR A 76 -12.14 5.37 8.38
C THR A 76 -11.01 5.69 7.41
N VAL A 77 -10.02 6.49 7.83
CA VAL A 77 -8.94 7.00 6.96
C VAL A 77 -7.77 6.02 6.89
N TYR A 78 -7.40 5.37 8.00
CA TYR A 78 -6.17 4.55 8.05
C TYR A 78 -6.42 3.04 7.93
N VAL A 79 -7.67 2.57 8.05
CA VAL A 79 -8.00 1.15 7.88
C VAL A 79 -8.92 0.92 6.70
N VAL A 80 -10.10 1.53 6.69
CA VAL A 80 -11.11 1.27 5.66
C VAL A 80 -10.71 1.84 4.30
N ALA A 81 -10.33 3.12 4.24
CA ALA A 81 -9.98 3.78 2.97
C ALA A 81 -8.79 3.11 2.23
N PRO A 82 -7.69 2.69 2.90
CA PRO A 82 -6.59 2.02 2.21
C PRO A 82 -6.95 0.64 1.68
N ILE A 83 -7.79 -0.13 2.40
CA ILE A 83 -8.29 -1.43 1.94
C ILE A 83 -9.14 -1.23 0.68
N LEU A 84 -10.13 -0.34 0.73
CA LEU A 84 -10.99 -0.06 -0.43
C LEU A 84 -10.18 0.49 -1.60
N GLY A 85 -9.26 1.42 -1.34
CA GLY A 85 -8.39 2.00 -2.36
C GLY A 85 -7.45 0.97 -2.99
N ALA A 86 -6.97 -0.02 -2.23
CA ALA A 86 -6.15 -1.11 -2.74
C ALA A 86 -6.98 -2.08 -3.60
N VAL A 87 -8.19 -2.45 -3.16
CA VAL A 87 -9.11 -3.31 -3.93
C VAL A 87 -9.48 -2.65 -5.26
N VAL A 88 -9.93 -1.39 -5.22
CA VAL A 88 -10.28 -0.65 -6.44
C VAL A 88 -9.06 -0.45 -7.33
N GLY A 89 -7.93 -0.03 -6.77
CA GLY A 89 -6.70 0.18 -7.52
C GLY A 89 -6.13 -1.10 -8.14
N GLY A 90 -6.21 -2.23 -7.43
CA GLY A 90 -5.82 -3.54 -7.95
C GLY A 90 -6.76 -4.05 -9.03
N TRP A 91 -8.07 -3.82 -8.90
CA TRP A 91 -9.05 -4.17 -9.94
C TRP A 91 -8.78 -3.43 -11.25
N PHE A 92 -8.59 -2.11 -11.20
CA PHE A 92 -8.19 -1.34 -12.37
C PHE A 92 -6.80 -1.76 -12.86
N GLY A 93 -5.86 -1.98 -11.94
CA GLY A 93 -4.51 -2.44 -12.25
C GLY A 93 -4.50 -3.74 -13.04
N GLY A 94 -5.25 -4.75 -12.63
CA GLY A 94 -5.33 -6.04 -13.34
C GLY A 94 -6.04 -5.96 -14.70
N LYS A 95 -6.94 -5.00 -14.89
CA LYS A 95 -7.61 -4.76 -16.18
C LYS A 95 -6.70 -4.05 -17.18
N ILE A 96 -5.89 -3.11 -16.71
CA ILE A 96 -5.03 -2.27 -17.55
C ILE A 96 -3.67 -2.96 -17.79
N PHE A 97 -3.16 -3.66 -16.78
CA PHE A 97 -1.83 -4.26 -16.75
C PHE A 97 -1.93 -5.77 -16.46
N PRO A 98 -1.95 -6.62 -17.50
CA PRO A 98 -1.98 -8.06 -17.32
C PRO A 98 -0.74 -8.53 -16.54
N LEU A 99 -0.99 -9.27 -15.46
CA LEU A 99 0.07 -9.78 -14.58
C LEU A 99 0.94 -10.80 -15.32
N ALA A 100 2.19 -10.92 -14.86
CA ALA A 100 3.02 -12.02 -15.28
C ALA A 100 2.42 -13.35 -14.81
N GLU A 101 2.18 -14.28 -15.72
CA GLU A 101 1.97 -15.68 -15.33
C GLU A 101 3.19 -16.16 -14.53
N PRO A 102 2.97 -16.99 -13.50
CA PRO A 102 4.07 -17.66 -12.83
C PRO A 102 4.90 -18.40 -13.88
N ALA A 103 6.22 -18.22 -13.85
CA ALA A 103 7.09 -19.05 -14.66
C ALA A 103 6.76 -20.52 -14.35
N GLU A 104 6.41 -21.30 -15.37
CA GLU A 104 6.39 -22.75 -15.23
C GLU A 104 7.73 -23.14 -14.62
N ALA A 105 7.69 -23.86 -13.50
CA ALA A 105 8.88 -24.46 -12.94
C ALA A 105 9.40 -25.40 -14.02
N THR A 106 10.44 -24.96 -14.74
CA THR A 106 11.21 -25.83 -15.63
C THR A 106 11.85 -26.88 -14.74
N GLU A 107 11.18 -28.02 -14.63
CA GLU A 107 11.77 -29.28 -14.16
C GLU A 107 12.80 -29.71 -15.22
N ASP A 108 14.05 -29.25 -15.07
CA ASP A 108 15.23 -29.79 -15.76
C ASP A 108 16.36 -30.03 -14.75
#